data_AF-A0A524FFW3-F1
#
_entry.id   AF-A0A524FFW3-F1
#
_cell.length_a   1.000
_cell.length_b   1.000
_cell.length_c   1.000
_cell.angle_alpha   90.00
_cell.angle_beta   90.00
_cell.angle_gamma   90.00
#
_symmetry.space_group_name_H-M   'P 1'
#
loop_
_entity.id
_entity.type
_entity.pdbx_description
1 polymer ?
#
loop_
_entity_poly.entity_id
_entity_poly.type
_entity_poly.pdbx_seq_one_letter_code
_entity_poly.pdbx_strand_id
1 'polypeptide(L)'
;NCSIKDIELIAFSQSPGLGPILKIGAQVARMLSQLLSVPLIGVNHCIAHIEIGRFQCKIDDPLTLYVSGGNTIVSAFESSHYQIFGETLDIPIGNMIDSFARDAGIPHPGGPKIELLARKSTRYLDLPYIVKGMDLSFSGLYTAAKRLLQSDEFNRNYFLEDVAYSLQETSFSMLAEVTERALAHTEKREVLLTGGVAANKRLQEMIRNICNDHNSRFEVVPLKYAGDNGAMIAWTGILRHLSEGPHEISQTKIRPKQRMDKISIPWRD
;
A
#
# COMPACT_ATOMS: atom_id res chain seq x y z
N ASN A 1 14.31 27.00 7.77
CA ASN A 1 15.62 26.31 7.91
C ASN A 1 15.62 25.59 9.23
N CYS A 2 15.78 24.27 9.20
CA CYS A 2 15.86 23.41 10.38
C CYS A 2 17.29 22.84 10.44
N SER A 3 17.91 22.84 11.62
CA SER A 3 19.25 22.30 11.88
C SER A 3 19.15 20.96 12.61
N ILE A 4 20.25 20.21 12.66
CA ILE A 4 20.28 18.93 13.37
C ILE A 4 19.99 19.06 14.87
N LYS A 5 20.23 20.25 15.45
CA LYS A 5 19.98 20.54 16.86
C LYS A 5 18.49 20.78 17.17
N ASP A 6 17.69 21.02 16.14
CA ASP A 6 16.25 21.25 16.26
C ASP A 6 15.45 19.93 16.21
N ILE A 7 16.15 18.78 16.07
CA ILE A 7 15.53 17.46 16.09
C ILE A 7 15.25 17.09 17.54
N GLU A 8 13.99 16.86 17.88
CA GLU A 8 13.55 16.46 19.24
C GLU A 8 13.20 14.98 19.35
N LEU A 9 13.06 14.28 18.22
CA LEU A 9 12.62 12.89 18.16
C LEU A 9 13.22 12.19 16.93
N ILE A 10 13.62 10.93 17.09
CA ILE A 10 14.00 10.07 15.98
C ILE A 10 13.00 8.92 15.85
N ALA A 11 12.39 8.81 14.68
CA ALA A 11 11.53 7.70 14.31
C ALA A 11 12.18 6.90 13.18
N PHE A 12 11.99 5.57 13.19
CA PHE A 12 12.48 4.70 12.11
C PHE A 12 11.48 3.59 11.80
N SER A 13 11.54 3.08 10.56
CA SER A 13 10.75 1.93 10.14
C SER A 13 11.28 0.66 10.80
N GLN A 14 10.55 0.16 11.80
CA GLN A 14 10.91 -1.02 12.57
C GLN A 14 10.39 -2.32 11.92
N SER A 15 9.28 -2.23 11.19
CA SER A 15 8.54 -3.38 10.66
C SER A 15 7.43 -2.96 9.69
N PRO A 16 6.83 -3.91 8.95
CA PRO A 16 7.48 -5.10 8.42
C PRO A 16 8.50 -4.73 7.32
N GLY A 17 9.26 -5.70 6.82
CA GLY A 17 10.19 -5.45 5.71
C GLY A 17 11.38 -6.40 5.65
N LEU A 18 12.31 -6.14 4.73
CA LEU A 18 13.51 -6.96 4.52
C LEU A 18 14.46 -6.84 5.71
N GLY A 19 14.69 -7.95 6.40
CA GLY A 19 15.50 -8.01 7.63
C GLY A 19 16.85 -7.29 7.54
N PRO A 20 17.69 -7.53 6.51
CA PRO A 20 18.97 -6.82 6.37
C PRO A 20 18.83 -5.30 6.26
N ILE A 21 17.82 -4.81 5.53
CA ILE A 21 17.58 -3.37 5.34
C ILE A 21 17.07 -2.74 6.64
N LEU A 22 16.14 -3.41 7.33
CA LEU A 22 15.64 -2.95 8.63
C LEU A 22 16.76 -2.84 9.67
N LYS A 23 17.74 -3.77 9.67
CA LYS A 23 18.89 -3.71 10.59
C LYS A 23 19.71 -2.43 10.39
N ILE A 24 19.98 -2.05 9.14
CA ILE A 24 20.73 -0.83 8.81
C ILE A 24 19.96 0.40 9.33
N GLY A 25 18.66 0.50 9.02
CA GLY A 25 17.83 1.61 9.49
C GLY A 25 17.79 1.73 11.02
N ALA A 26 17.61 0.60 11.71
CA ALA A 26 17.60 0.56 13.18
C ALA A 26 18.96 0.96 13.80
N GLN A 27 20.07 0.54 13.20
CA GLN A 27 21.41 0.91 13.68
C GLN A 27 21.67 2.41 13.55
N VAL A 28 21.36 2.99 12.38
CA VAL A 28 21.51 4.44 12.15
C VAL A 28 20.62 5.23 13.10
N ALA A 29 19.36 4.82 13.28
CA ALA A 29 18.42 5.51 14.15
C ALA A 29 18.88 5.50 15.62
N ARG A 30 19.35 4.36 16.12
CA ARG A 30 19.92 4.25 17.49
C ARG A 30 21.16 5.11 17.67
N MET A 31 22.08 5.07 16.70
CA MET A 31 23.29 5.89 16.72
C MET A 31 22.95 7.38 16.80
N LEU A 32 22.04 7.86 15.95
CA LEU A 32 21.63 9.26 15.94
C LEU A 32 20.91 9.66 17.23
N SER A 33 20.04 8.78 17.77
CA SER A 33 19.32 9.04 19.02
C SER A 33 20.30 9.19 20.20
N GLN A 34 21.31 8.33 20.28
CA GLN A 34 22.34 8.40 21.31
C GLN A 34 23.26 9.62 21.13
N LEU A 35 23.65 9.95 19.90
CA LEU A 35 24.52 11.09 19.61
C LEU A 35 23.86 12.43 19.94
N LEU A 36 22.57 12.56 19.61
CA LEU A 36 21.80 13.78 19.83
C LEU A 36 21.12 13.83 21.21
N SER A 37 21.16 12.72 21.98
CA SER A 37 20.45 12.56 23.24
C SER A 37 18.93 12.81 23.12
N VAL A 38 18.33 12.32 22.03
CA VAL A 38 16.90 12.49 21.73
C VAL A 38 16.16 11.16 21.78
N PRO A 39 14.87 11.14 22.17
CA PRO A 39 14.07 9.93 22.20
C PRO A 39 13.98 9.21 20.85
N LEU A 40 13.77 7.89 20.92
CA LEU A 40 13.72 6.99 19.77
C LEU A 40 12.38 6.26 19.72
N ILE A 41 11.78 6.17 18.53
CA ILE A 41 10.51 5.47 18.29
C ILE A 41 10.64 4.52 17.11
N GLY A 42 10.15 3.30 17.32
CA GLY A 42 10.00 2.30 16.28
C GLY A 42 8.58 2.34 15.69
N VAL A 43 8.50 2.46 14.37
CA VAL A 43 7.24 2.66 13.65
C VAL A 43 6.94 1.47 12.74
N ASN A 44 5.68 1.06 12.69
CA ASN A 44 5.20 0.12 11.69
C ASN A 44 4.91 0.85 10.38
N HIS A 45 5.52 0.38 9.31
CA HIS A 45 5.49 0.91 7.97
C HIS A 45 4.08 0.92 7.37
N CYS A 46 3.28 -0.14 7.57
CA CYS A 46 1.92 -0.20 7.05
C CYS A 46 1.01 0.83 7.75
N ILE A 47 1.11 0.93 9.08
CA ILE A 47 0.39 1.97 9.85
C ILE A 47 0.81 3.35 9.38
N ALA A 48 2.09 3.57 9.10
CA ALA A 48 2.57 4.87 8.67
C ALA A 48 1.97 5.34 7.34
N HIS A 49 1.74 4.43 6.39
CA HIS A 49 1.03 4.72 5.14
C HIS A 49 -0.42 5.18 5.37
N ILE A 50 -1.08 4.66 6.39
CA ILE A 50 -2.44 5.05 6.77
C ILE A 50 -2.43 6.41 7.46
N GLU A 51 -1.59 6.59 8.48
CA GLU A 51 -1.56 7.80 9.31
C GLU A 51 -1.13 9.06 8.55
N ILE A 52 -0.16 8.94 7.63
CA ILE A 52 0.20 10.08 6.77
C ILE A 52 -0.93 10.45 5.81
N GLY A 53 -1.68 9.46 5.35
CA GLY A 53 -2.83 9.67 4.47
C GLY A 53 -3.98 10.36 5.20
N ARG A 54 -4.30 9.92 6.42
CA ARG A 54 -5.28 10.59 7.32
C ARG A 54 -4.92 12.06 7.51
N PHE A 55 -3.67 12.34 7.89
CA PHE A 55 -3.20 13.71 8.10
C PHE A 55 -3.30 14.55 6.84
N GLN A 56 -2.83 14.03 5.70
CA GLN A 56 -2.71 14.84 4.50
C GLN A 56 -4.02 15.01 3.73
N CYS A 57 -4.90 14.02 3.77
CA CYS A 57 -6.23 14.06 3.16
C CYS A 57 -7.30 14.63 4.11
N LYS A 58 -6.95 14.93 5.36
CA LYS A 58 -7.89 15.38 6.40
C LYS A 58 -9.09 14.44 6.52
N ILE A 59 -8.77 13.15 6.64
CA ILE A 59 -9.71 12.05 6.81
C ILE A 59 -9.53 11.53 8.23
N ASP A 60 -10.63 11.22 8.90
CA ASP A 60 -10.59 10.81 10.30
C ASP A 60 -10.60 9.29 10.45
N ASP A 61 -11.60 8.60 9.90
CA ASP A 61 -11.76 7.15 10.12
C ASP A 61 -12.07 6.39 8.82
N PRO A 62 -11.07 6.19 7.95
CA PRO A 62 -11.26 5.58 6.66
C PRO A 62 -11.19 4.05 6.69
N LEU A 63 -11.94 3.43 5.78
CA LEU A 63 -11.51 2.19 5.16
C LEU A 63 -10.33 2.51 4.23
N THR A 64 -9.17 1.92 4.49
CA THR A 64 -7.96 2.16 3.72
C THR A 64 -7.65 1.00 2.78
N LEU A 65 -7.56 1.28 1.49
CA LEU A 65 -6.96 0.40 0.49
C LEU A 65 -5.48 0.76 0.34
N TYR A 66 -4.59 -0.09 0.85
CA TYR A 66 -3.15 0.06 0.77
C TYR A 66 -2.56 -0.85 -0.31
N VAL A 67 -2.11 -0.25 -1.42
CA VAL A 67 -1.57 -0.95 -2.59
C VAL A 67 -0.18 -0.43 -2.98
N SER A 68 0.86 -1.20 -2.66
CA SER A 68 2.25 -0.90 -3.01
C SER A 68 2.91 -2.05 -3.76
N GLY A 69 4.20 -1.89 -4.09
CA GLY A 69 5.01 -3.01 -4.60
C GLY A 69 5.14 -4.16 -3.60
N GLY A 70 5.05 -3.86 -2.29
CA GLY A 70 5.26 -4.83 -1.22
C GLY A 70 3.99 -5.26 -0.47
N ASN A 71 2.87 -4.55 -0.64
CA ASN A 71 1.64 -4.81 0.12
C ASN A 71 0.39 -4.63 -0.72
N THR A 72 -0.64 -5.41 -0.40
CA THR A 72 -2.00 -5.24 -0.91
C THR A 72 -2.94 -5.62 0.22
N ILE A 73 -3.49 -4.61 0.89
CA ILE A 73 -4.23 -4.74 2.15
C ILE A 73 -5.44 -3.81 2.10
N VAL A 74 -6.58 -4.31 2.57
CA VAL A 74 -7.78 -3.54 2.91
C VAL A 74 -7.93 -3.55 4.42
N SER A 75 -7.90 -2.38 5.04
CA SER A 75 -7.87 -2.23 6.49
C SER A 75 -8.72 -1.07 6.99
N ALA A 76 -9.32 -1.22 8.16
CA ALA A 76 -9.93 -0.12 8.88
C ALA A 76 -9.56 -0.21 10.37
N PHE A 77 -9.73 0.89 11.10
CA PHE A 77 -9.54 0.89 12.54
C PHE A 77 -10.80 0.39 13.24
N GLU A 78 -10.59 -0.60 14.11
CA GLU A 78 -11.64 -1.25 14.86
C GLU A 78 -11.03 -1.83 16.15
N SER A 79 -11.72 -1.66 17.28
CA SER A 79 -11.27 -2.18 18.59
C SER A 79 -9.81 -1.82 18.92
N SER A 80 -9.46 -0.53 18.82
CA SER A 80 -8.13 0.04 19.10
C SER A 80 -6.97 -0.46 18.22
N HIS A 81 -7.26 -1.14 17.10
CA HIS A 81 -6.25 -1.68 16.17
C HIS A 81 -6.64 -1.38 14.72
N TYR A 82 -5.65 -1.33 13.82
CA TYR A 82 -5.94 -1.40 12.38
C TYR A 82 -6.14 -2.87 11.96
N GLN A 83 -7.40 -3.30 11.89
CA GLN A 83 -7.77 -4.66 11.47
C GLN A 83 -7.57 -4.82 9.97
N ILE A 84 -7.18 -6.03 9.54
CA ILE A 84 -7.06 -6.39 8.13
C ILE A 84 -8.33 -7.15 7.75
N PHE A 85 -9.12 -6.55 6.86
CA PHE A 85 -10.35 -7.16 6.33
C PHE A 85 -10.07 -8.03 5.12
N GLY A 86 -9.04 -7.68 4.35
CA GLY A 86 -8.61 -8.43 3.19
C GLY A 86 -7.14 -8.19 2.86
N GLU A 87 -6.42 -9.22 2.46
CA GLU A 87 -5.03 -9.09 1.99
C GLU A 87 -4.74 -10.01 0.80
N THR A 88 -3.61 -9.76 0.12
CA THR A 88 -3.11 -10.71 -0.88
C THR A 88 -2.60 -11.98 -0.19
N LEU A 89 -2.99 -13.14 -0.72
CA LEU A 89 -2.54 -14.46 -0.29
C LEU A 89 -1.17 -14.83 -0.87
N ASP A 90 -0.70 -14.09 -1.88
CA ASP A 90 0.53 -14.41 -2.61
C ASP A 90 1.44 -13.21 -2.86
N ILE A 91 1.38 -12.60 -4.04
CA ILE A 91 2.19 -11.46 -4.45
C ILE A 91 1.34 -10.18 -4.36
N PRO A 92 1.92 -9.05 -3.95
CA PRO A 92 1.24 -7.75 -4.03
C PRO A 92 0.96 -7.34 -5.48
N ILE A 93 -0.11 -6.58 -5.69
CA ILE A 93 -0.50 -6.10 -7.02
C ILE A 93 0.60 -5.28 -7.70
N GLY A 94 1.32 -4.44 -6.95
CA GLY A 94 2.44 -3.67 -7.51
C GLY A 94 3.56 -4.57 -8.03
N ASN A 95 3.92 -5.62 -7.29
CA ASN A 95 4.91 -6.61 -7.73
C ASN A 95 4.42 -7.43 -8.93
N MET A 96 3.12 -7.77 -8.98
CA MET A 96 2.52 -8.42 -10.14
C MET A 96 2.68 -7.56 -11.39
N ILE A 97 2.32 -6.28 -11.31
CA ILE A 97 2.41 -5.35 -12.46
C ILE A 97 3.86 -5.15 -12.88
N ASP A 98 4.79 -4.96 -11.94
CA ASP A 98 6.22 -4.81 -12.24
C ASP A 98 6.84 -6.09 -12.83
N SER A 99 6.39 -7.27 -12.39
CA SER A 99 6.85 -8.55 -12.95
C SER A 99 6.33 -8.75 -14.37
N PHE A 100 5.04 -8.46 -14.61
CA PHE A 100 4.46 -8.50 -15.95
C PHE A 100 5.14 -7.50 -16.89
N ALA A 101 5.37 -6.26 -16.44
CA ALA A 101 6.08 -5.25 -17.22
C ALA A 101 7.47 -5.74 -17.63
N ARG A 102 8.22 -6.39 -16.71
CA ARG A 102 9.53 -6.95 -17.01
C ARG A 102 9.46 -8.06 -18.07
N ASP A 103 8.49 -8.96 -17.96
CA ASP A 103 8.28 -10.02 -18.95
C ASP A 103 7.90 -9.46 -20.34
N ALA A 104 7.19 -8.32 -20.37
CA ALA A 104 6.87 -7.58 -21.59
C ALA A 104 8.03 -6.72 -22.12
N GLY A 105 9.23 -6.79 -21.54
CA GLY A 105 10.40 -6.00 -21.95
C GLY A 105 10.35 -4.53 -21.53
N ILE A 106 9.47 -4.16 -20.59
CA ILE A 106 9.30 -2.79 -20.11
C ILE A 106 10.18 -2.57 -18.87
N PRO A 107 11.05 -1.53 -18.85
CA PRO A 107 11.91 -1.28 -17.71
C PRO A 107 11.13 -0.76 -16.50
N HIS A 108 11.62 -1.03 -15.30
CA HIS A 108 11.06 -0.48 -14.05
C HIS A 108 11.15 1.06 -14.03
N PRO A 109 10.16 1.80 -13.46
CA PRO A 109 8.89 1.32 -12.89
C PRO A 109 7.87 0.90 -13.95
N GLY A 110 7.23 -0.26 -13.75
CA GLY A 110 6.30 -0.86 -14.70
C GLY A 110 4.90 -0.24 -14.65
N GLY A 111 4.39 0.05 -13.45
CA GLY A 111 3.04 0.55 -13.21
C GLY A 111 2.57 1.67 -14.17
N PRO A 112 3.24 2.83 -14.21
CA PRO A 112 2.84 3.94 -15.08
C PRO A 112 2.86 3.59 -16.57
N LYS A 113 3.78 2.70 -16.99
CA LYS A 113 3.94 2.32 -18.40
C LYS A 113 2.85 1.34 -18.82
N ILE A 114 2.49 0.40 -17.96
CA ILE A 114 1.34 -0.50 -18.15
C ILE A 114 0.04 0.32 -18.21
N GLU A 115 -0.12 1.34 -17.37
CA GLU A 115 -1.28 2.24 -17.44
C GLU A 115 -1.38 2.98 -18.78
N LEU A 116 -0.27 3.49 -19.30
CA LEU A 116 -0.25 4.15 -20.60
C LEU A 116 -0.58 3.20 -21.76
N LEU A 117 -0.17 1.93 -21.67
CA LEU A 117 -0.51 0.90 -22.65
C LEU A 117 -1.98 0.49 -22.56
N ALA A 118 -2.50 0.27 -21.35
CA ALA A 118 -3.88 -0.11 -21.10
C ALA A 118 -4.88 0.90 -21.71
N ARG A 119 -4.55 2.20 -21.68
CA ARG A 119 -5.40 3.26 -22.27
C ARG A 119 -5.55 3.20 -23.79
N LYS A 120 -4.69 2.46 -24.48
CA LYS A 120 -4.70 2.34 -25.94
C LYS A 120 -5.61 1.24 -26.45
N SER A 121 -6.21 0.45 -25.55
CA SER A 121 -7.14 -0.62 -25.90
C SER A 121 -8.41 -0.55 -25.07
N THR A 122 -9.47 -1.13 -25.62
CA THR A 122 -10.73 -1.44 -24.93
C THR A 122 -11.09 -2.92 -25.09
N ARG A 123 -10.22 -3.72 -25.69
CA ARG A 123 -10.46 -5.14 -25.95
C ARG A 123 -10.10 -5.94 -24.71
N TYR A 124 -11.11 -6.53 -24.09
CA TYR A 124 -10.92 -7.43 -22.96
C TYR A 124 -10.53 -8.84 -23.43
N LEU A 125 -9.47 -9.38 -22.83
CA LEU A 125 -9.02 -10.76 -22.93
C LEU A 125 -9.33 -11.46 -21.61
N ASP A 126 -9.89 -12.66 -21.69
CA ASP A 126 -10.29 -13.39 -20.50
C ASP A 126 -9.08 -13.79 -19.64
N LEU A 127 -9.16 -13.45 -18.35
CA LEU A 127 -8.12 -13.64 -17.36
C LEU A 127 -8.76 -14.13 -16.05
N PRO A 128 -8.05 -14.95 -15.25
CA PRO A 128 -8.65 -15.56 -14.08
C PRO A 128 -8.93 -14.50 -13.00
N TYR A 129 -10.19 -14.45 -12.56
CA TYR A 129 -10.65 -13.59 -11.48
C TYR A 129 -10.60 -14.35 -10.15
N ILE A 130 -9.71 -13.97 -9.23
CA ILE A 130 -9.39 -14.78 -8.04
C ILE A 130 -9.58 -13.97 -6.74
N VAL A 131 -10.83 -13.89 -6.29
CA VAL A 131 -11.20 -13.36 -4.97
C VAL A 131 -11.71 -14.50 -4.08
N LYS A 132 -11.22 -14.59 -2.85
CA LYS A 132 -11.62 -15.60 -1.85
C LYS A 132 -12.15 -14.91 -0.60
N GLY A 133 -13.47 -14.71 -0.53
CA GLY A 133 -14.07 -13.93 0.55
C GLY A 133 -13.65 -12.46 0.45
N MET A 134 -12.78 -11.99 1.33
CA MET A 134 -12.18 -10.65 1.25
C MET A 134 -10.69 -10.70 0.87
N ASP A 135 -10.13 -11.87 0.59
CA ASP A 135 -8.72 -12.01 0.19
C ASP A 135 -8.53 -12.13 -1.32
N LEU A 136 -7.32 -11.83 -1.77
CA LEU A 136 -6.94 -11.70 -3.18
C LEU A 136 -5.79 -12.64 -3.53
N SER A 137 -5.70 -13.09 -4.78
CA SER A 137 -4.52 -13.80 -5.28
C SER A 137 -4.19 -13.36 -6.70
N PHE A 138 -2.96 -12.88 -6.91
CA PHE A 138 -2.52 -12.30 -8.17
C PHE A 138 -1.56 -13.21 -8.95
N SER A 139 -1.05 -14.31 -8.38
CA SER A 139 -0.11 -15.20 -9.09
C SER A 139 -0.76 -15.92 -10.26
N GLY A 140 -2.01 -16.38 -10.10
CA GLY A 140 -2.77 -17.01 -11.18
C GLY A 140 -3.04 -16.03 -12.32
N LEU A 141 -3.44 -14.80 -11.99
CA LEU A 141 -3.64 -13.70 -12.94
C LEU A 141 -2.34 -13.34 -13.69
N TYR A 142 -1.23 -13.18 -12.96
CA TYR A 142 0.09 -12.92 -13.52
C TYR A 142 0.52 -13.99 -14.52
N THR A 143 0.43 -15.26 -14.12
CA THR A 143 0.87 -16.37 -14.98
C THR A 143 0.00 -16.53 -16.22
N ALA A 144 -1.31 -16.27 -16.11
CA ALA A 144 -2.22 -16.23 -17.27
C ALA A 144 -1.87 -15.09 -18.23
N ALA A 145 -1.65 -13.87 -17.72
CA ALA A 145 -1.24 -12.73 -18.53
C ALA A 145 0.13 -12.95 -19.20
N LYS A 146 1.08 -13.57 -18.50
CA LYS A 146 2.38 -13.97 -19.06
C LYS A 146 2.22 -14.96 -20.22
N ARG A 147 1.32 -15.95 -20.10
CA ARG A 147 1.03 -16.91 -21.19
C ARG A 147 0.46 -16.22 -22.42
N LEU A 148 -0.34 -15.17 -22.25
CA LEU A 148 -0.83 -14.39 -23.39
C LEU A 148 0.32 -13.74 -24.18
N LEU A 149 1.38 -13.28 -23.52
CA LEU A 149 2.59 -12.75 -24.20
C LEU A 149 3.38 -13.83 -24.96
N GLN A 150 3.25 -15.10 -24.55
CA GLN A 150 3.98 -16.24 -25.11
C GLN A 150 3.18 -17.01 -26.16
N SER A 151 1.91 -16.66 -26.35
CA SER A 151 1.00 -17.32 -27.28
C SER A 151 1.33 -16.99 -28.74
N ASP A 152 1.06 -17.93 -29.65
CA ASP A 152 1.16 -17.71 -31.10
C ASP A 152 0.18 -16.66 -31.63
N GLU A 153 -0.85 -16.33 -30.84
CA GLU A 153 -1.83 -15.27 -31.15
C GLU A 153 -1.31 -13.86 -30.83
N PHE A 154 -0.26 -13.73 -30.02
CA PHE A 154 0.33 -12.45 -29.68
C PHE A 154 0.92 -11.77 -30.92
N ASN A 155 0.63 -10.49 -31.12
CA ASN A 155 0.91 -9.70 -32.33
C ASN A 155 0.22 -10.18 -33.63
N ARG A 156 -0.74 -11.12 -33.54
CA ARG A 156 -1.58 -11.55 -34.66
C ARG A 156 -3.05 -11.23 -34.41
N ASN A 157 -3.56 -11.69 -33.27
CA ASN A 157 -4.95 -11.50 -32.86
C ASN A 157 -5.07 -10.36 -31.86
N TYR A 158 -4.16 -10.27 -30.89
CA TYR A 158 -4.15 -9.21 -29.87
C TYR A 158 -2.72 -8.71 -29.61
N PHE A 159 -2.63 -7.53 -29.01
CA PHE A 159 -1.39 -6.81 -28.77
C PHE A 159 -1.14 -6.57 -27.28
N LEU A 160 0.03 -6.00 -26.95
CA LEU A 160 0.43 -5.74 -25.57
C LEU A 160 -0.54 -4.80 -24.85
N GLU A 161 -1.13 -3.84 -25.58
CA GLU A 161 -2.16 -2.92 -25.12
C GLU A 161 -3.40 -3.66 -24.62
N ASP A 162 -3.83 -4.71 -25.32
CA ASP A 162 -5.00 -5.53 -24.96
C ASP A 162 -4.74 -6.32 -23.67
N VAL A 163 -3.53 -6.90 -23.54
CA VAL A 163 -3.13 -7.64 -22.33
C VAL A 163 -3.00 -6.68 -21.15
N ALA A 164 -2.39 -5.50 -21.35
CA ALA A 164 -2.25 -4.48 -20.31
C ALA A 164 -3.61 -3.95 -19.83
N TYR A 165 -4.54 -3.69 -20.76
CA TYR A 165 -5.91 -3.31 -20.46
C TYR A 165 -6.60 -4.39 -19.62
N SER A 166 -6.61 -5.64 -20.11
CA SER A 166 -7.28 -6.75 -19.45
C SER A 166 -6.70 -7.06 -18.08
N LEU A 167 -5.38 -6.95 -17.92
CA LEU A 167 -4.69 -7.13 -16.64
C LEU A 167 -5.12 -6.07 -15.62
N GLN A 168 -5.21 -4.80 -16.03
CA GLN A 168 -5.68 -3.73 -15.16
C GLN A 168 -7.15 -3.90 -14.79
N GLU A 169 -8.03 -4.11 -15.78
CA GLU A 169 -9.46 -4.28 -15.52
C GLU A 169 -9.72 -5.46 -14.57
N THR A 170 -9.07 -6.61 -14.80
CA THR A 170 -9.25 -7.79 -13.93
C THR A 170 -8.74 -7.52 -12.53
N SER A 171 -7.47 -7.08 -12.39
CA SER A 171 -6.86 -6.89 -11.07
C SER A 171 -7.49 -5.76 -10.25
N PHE A 172 -7.89 -4.66 -10.89
CA PHE A 172 -8.54 -3.54 -10.21
C PHE A 172 -10.00 -3.84 -9.91
N SER A 173 -10.70 -4.63 -10.73
CA SER A 173 -12.04 -5.12 -10.39
C SER A 173 -12.01 -6.00 -9.15
N MET A 174 -10.99 -6.85 -9.00
CA MET A 174 -10.79 -7.66 -7.81
C MET A 174 -10.57 -6.79 -6.55
N LEU A 175 -9.73 -5.75 -6.65
CA LEU A 175 -9.53 -4.79 -5.57
C LEU A 175 -10.81 -4.03 -5.22
N ALA A 176 -11.55 -3.61 -6.24
CA ALA A 176 -12.82 -2.89 -6.13
C ALA A 176 -13.86 -3.74 -5.37
N GLU A 177 -14.04 -5.01 -5.76
CA GLU A 177 -14.94 -5.95 -5.09
C GLU A 177 -14.61 -6.12 -3.60
N VAL A 178 -13.33 -6.36 -3.26
CA VAL A 178 -12.92 -6.55 -1.87
C VAL A 178 -13.07 -5.26 -1.06
N THR A 179 -12.76 -4.12 -1.66
CA THR A 179 -12.92 -2.80 -1.02
C THR A 179 -14.39 -2.53 -0.74
N GLU A 180 -15.28 -2.80 -1.69
CA GLU A 180 -16.72 -2.63 -1.52
C GLU A 180 -17.29 -3.55 -0.43
N ARG A 181 -16.89 -4.83 -0.42
CA ARG A 181 -17.27 -5.79 0.64
C ARG A 181 -16.88 -5.28 2.03
N ALA A 182 -15.65 -4.81 2.17
CA ALA A 182 -15.16 -4.27 3.44
C ALA A 182 -15.85 -2.95 3.80
N LEU A 183 -16.17 -2.10 2.83
CA LEU A 183 -16.90 -0.85 3.05
C LEU A 183 -18.29 -1.12 3.59
N ALA A 184 -19.04 -2.03 2.96
CA ALA A 184 -20.36 -2.44 3.41
C ALA A 184 -20.31 -3.10 4.81
N HIS A 185 -19.27 -3.90 5.09
CA HIS A 185 -19.13 -4.58 6.38
C HIS A 185 -18.77 -3.64 7.54
N THR A 186 -17.94 -2.63 7.27
CA THR A 186 -17.42 -1.72 8.30
C THR A 186 -18.25 -0.45 8.48
N GLU A 187 -19.18 -0.18 7.55
CA GLU A 187 -20.03 1.01 7.52
C GLU A 187 -19.24 2.34 7.56
N LYS A 188 -17.94 2.31 7.23
CA LYS A 188 -17.10 3.52 7.19
C LYS A 188 -17.62 4.45 6.08
N ARG A 189 -17.57 5.76 6.35
CA ARG A 189 -18.02 6.80 5.41
C ARG A 189 -16.89 7.45 4.63
N GLU A 190 -15.66 7.00 4.88
CA GLU A 190 -14.47 7.52 4.23
C GLU A 190 -13.66 6.34 3.67
N VAL A 191 -13.13 6.51 2.46
CA VAL A 191 -12.24 5.55 1.81
C VAL A 191 -10.94 6.27 1.44
N LEU A 192 -9.83 5.70 1.88
CA LEU A 192 -8.49 6.23 1.64
C LEU A 192 -7.70 5.28 0.74
N LEU A 193 -7.17 5.78 -0.36
CA LEU A 193 -6.28 5.02 -1.25
C LEU A 193 -4.82 5.46 -1.06
N THR A 194 -3.95 4.53 -0.65
CA THR A 194 -2.54 4.78 -0.36
C THR A 194 -1.61 3.70 -0.96
N GLY A 195 -0.31 3.95 -0.95
CA GLY A 195 0.70 3.10 -1.58
C GLY A 195 1.06 3.54 -3.02
N GLY A 196 2.16 3.01 -3.56
CA GLY A 196 2.67 3.43 -4.88
C GLY A 196 1.70 3.17 -6.05
N VAL A 197 0.85 2.15 -5.95
CA VAL A 197 -0.15 1.82 -7.00
C VAL A 197 -1.36 2.75 -6.94
N ALA A 198 -1.54 3.49 -5.83
CA ALA A 198 -2.57 4.52 -5.69
C ALA A 198 -2.50 5.60 -6.78
N ALA A 199 -1.35 5.78 -7.43
CA ALA A 199 -1.15 6.74 -8.51
C ALA A 199 -1.98 6.42 -9.77
N ASN A 200 -2.37 5.15 -9.96
CA ASN A 200 -3.03 4.68 -11.16
C ASN A 200 -4.45 5.28 -11.29
N LYS A 201 -4.73 5.94 -12.41
CA LYS A 201 -6.01 6.66 -12.59
C LYS A 201 -7.20 5.74 -12.81
N ARG A 202 -6.98 4.57 -13.41
CA ARG A 202 -8.04 3.59 -13.61
C ARG A 202 -8.49 3.00 -12.28
N LEU A 203 -7.56 2.65 -11.40
CA LEU A 203 -7.88 2.22 -10.04
C LEU A 203 -8.61 3.32 -9.26
N GLN A 204 -8.13 4.57 -9.33
CA GLN A 204 -8.80 5.71 -8.68
C GLN A 204 -10.25 5.88 -9.16
N GLU A 205 -10.51 5.71 -10.45
CA GLU A 205 -11.84 5.82 -11.05
C GLU A 205 -12.77 4.72 -10.52
N MET A 206 -12.32 3.46 -10.50
CA MET A 206 -13.13 2.33 -10.05
C MET A 206 -13.52 2.43 -8.58
N ILE A 207 -12.56 2.78 -7.72
CA ILE A 207 -12.84 2.95 -6.28
C ILE A 207 -13.73 4.18 -6.04
N ARG A 208 -13.55 5.27 -6.82
CA ARG A 208 -14.42 6.45 -6.72
C ARG A 208 -15.87 6.11 -7.04
N ASN A 209 -16.12 5.28 -8.05
CA ASN A 209 -17.47 4.87 -8.41
C ASN A 209 -18.14 4.11 -7.25
N ILE A 210 -17.44 3.14 -6.64
CA ILE A 210 -17.91 2.47 -5.43
C ILE A 210 -18.23 3.48 -4.32
N CYS A 211 -17.33 4.43 -4.08
CA CYS A 211 -17.55 5.41 -3.02
C CYS A 211 -18.79 6.29 -3.30
N ASN A 212 -19.03 6.66 -4.56
CA ASN A 212 -20.22 7.42 -4.94
C ASN A 212 -21.50 6.61 -4.69
N ASP A 213 -21.51 5.32 -5.05
CA ASP A 213 -22.67 4.44 -4.85
C ASP A 213 -22.99 4.23 -3.36
N HIS A 214 -21.98 4.26 -2.50
CA HIS A 214 -22.12 4.12 -1.04
C HIS A 214 -22.22 5.47 -0.30
N ASN A 215 -22.25 6.60 -1.01
CA ASN A 215 -22.20 7.96 -0.42
C ASN A 215 -21.03 8.19 0.54
N SER A 216 -19.88 7.57 0.24
CA SER A 216 -18.65 7.67 1.01
C SER A 216 -17.69 8.67 0.40
N ARG A 217 -16.96 9.40 1.25
CA ARG A 217 -15.89 10.32 0.83
C ARG A 217 -14.68 9.51 0.37
N PHE A 218 -14.18 9.80 -0.83
CA PHE A 218 -12.99 9.17 -1.38
C PHE A 218 -11.82 10.14 -1.47
N GLU A 219 -10.67 9.75 -0.88
CA GLU A 219 -9.43 10.51 -1.02
C GLU A 219 -8.27 9.61 -1.42
N VAL A 220 -7.35 10.20 -2.19
CA VAL A 220 -6.11 9.54 -2.61
C VAL A 220 -4.95 10.28 -1.98
N VAL A 221 -4.06 9.54 -1.32
CA VAL A 221 -2.87 10.14 -0.71
C VAL A 221 -2.03 10.82 -1.81
N PRO A 222 -1.60 12.08 -1.61
CA PRO A 222 -0.77 12.76 -2.60
C PRO A 222 0.47 11.94 -2.92
N LEU A 223 0.84 11.87 -4.20
CA LEU A 223 1.89 10.95 -4.69
C LEU A 223 3.23 11.06 -3.92
N LYS A 224 3.59 12.27 -3.49
CA LYS A 224 4.80 12.53 -2.69
C LYS A 224 4.82 11.83 -1.31
N TYR A 225 3.66 11.41 -0.82
CA TYR A 225 3.49 10.68 0.45
C TYR A 225 2.94 9.27 0.28
N ALA A 226 2.38 8.93 -0.89
CA ALA A 226 1.80 7.61 -1.15
C ALA A 226 2.86 6.51 -1.31
N GLY A 227 4.04 6.84 -1.83
CA GLY A 227 5.18 5.93 -1.87
C GLY A 227 5.95 5.86 -0.54
N ASP A 228 6.90 4.95 -0.42
CA ASP A 228 7.73 4.83 0.78
C ASP A 228 8.56 6.10 1.01
N ASN A 229 8.35 6.75 2.15
CA ASN A 229 9.04 8.01 2.47
C ASN A 229 9.34 8.14 3.98
N GLY A 230 10.29 9.02 4.33
CA GLY A 230 10.64 9.26 5.73
C GLY A 230 9.60 10.09 6.49
N ALA A 231 8.78 10.89 5.80
CA ALA A 231 7.81 11.78 6.43
C ALA A 231 6.67 11.00 7.10
N MET A 232 6.17 9.92 6.48
CA MET A 232 5.16 9.06 7.09
C MET A 232 5.66 8.40 8.38
N ILE A 233 6.94 8.01 8.40
CA ILE A 233 7.59 7.41 9.57
C ILE A 233 7.76 8.45 10.67
N ALA A 234 8.23 9.65 10.33
CA ALA A 234 8.35 10.75 11.28
C ALA A 234 7.00 11.13 11.90
N TRP A 235 5.97 11.31 11.07
CA TRP A 235 4.62 11.66 11.52
C TRP A 235 4.03 10.63 12.49
N THR A 236 4.07 9.35 12.11
CA THR A 236 3.56 8.26 12.96
C THR A 236 4.39 8.10 14.22
N GLY A 237 5.70 8.37 14.14
CA GLY A 237 6.59 8.41 15.30
C GLY A 237 6.21 9.50 16.29
N ILE A 238 5.84 10.69 15.81
CA ILE A 238 5.34 11.80 16.64
C ILE A 238 4.04 11.39 17.33
N LEU A 239 3.06 10.87 16.58
CA LEU A 239 1.78 10.42 17.13
C LEU A 239 1.98 9.38 18.25
N ARG A 240 2.83 8.39 17.98
CA ARG A 240 3.14 7.34 18.94
C ARG A 240 3.88 7.87 20.17
N HIS A 241 4.85 8.77 19.98
CA HIS A 241 5.59 9.37 21.08
C HIS A 241 4.69 10.17 22.02
N LEU A 242 3.77 10.95 21.47
CA LEU A 242 2.83 11.76 22.25
C LEU A 242 1.88 10.92 23.11
N SER A 243 1.56 9.70 22.67
CA SER A 243 0.65 8.79 23.37
C SER A 243 1.36 7.83 24.33
N GLU A 244 2.48 7.24 23.91
CA GLU A 244 3.16 6.15 24.66
C GLU A 244 4.47 6.58 25.32
N GLY A 245 4.99 7.76 25.01
CA GLY A 245 6.34 8.17 25.39
C GLY A 245 7.44 7.51 24.52
N PRO A 246 8.72 7.61 24.92
CA PRO A 246 9.85 7.08 24.14
C PRO A 246 10.01 5.55 24.28
N HIS A 247 10.61 4.91 23.29
CA HIS A 247 10.99 3.50 23.40
C HIS A 247 12.37 3.34 24.03
N GLU A 248 12.52 2.29 24.85
CA GLU A 248 13.82 1.79 25.24
C GLU A 248 14.55 1.12 24.07
N ILE A 249 15.89 1.11 24.11
CA ILE A 249 16.73 0.43 23.10
C ILE A 249 16.33 -1.06 22.97
N SER A 250 15.95 -1.70 24.07
CA SER A 250 15.47 -3.09 24.15
C SER A 250 14.23 -3.33 23.26
N GLN A 251 13.34 -2.34 23.15
CA GLN A 251 12.08 -2.38 22.41
C GLN A 251 12.25 -2.09 20.92
N THR A 252 13.37 -1.50 20.51
CA THR A 252 13.63 -1.10 19.11
C THR A 252 14.24 -2.21 18.25
N LYS A 253 14.14 -3.49 18.65
CA LYS A 253 14.57 -4.62 17.82
C LYS A 253 13.71 -4.70 16.56
N ILE A 254 14.31 -4.98 15.40
CA ILE A 254 13.56 -5.10 14.14
C ILE A 254 12.54 -6.24 14.22
N ARG A 255 11.40 -6.08 13.55
CA ARG A 255 10.35 -7.10 13.51
C ARG A 255 9.89 -7.32 12.07
N PRO A 256 10.65 -8.06 11.24
CA PRO A 256 10.41 -8.18 9.80
C PRO A 256 8.99 -8.59 9.40
N LYS A 257 8.31 -9.37 10.24
CA LYS A 257 6.97 -9.94 10.00
C LYS A 257 5.89 -9.38 10.94
N GLN A 258 6.12 -8.24 11.59
CA GLN A 258 5.12 -7.69 12.51
C GLN A 258 3.88 -7.25 11.73
N ARG A 259 2.74 -7.86 12.03
CA ARG A 259 1.46 -7.45 11.48
C ARG A 259 0.94 -6.20 12.18
N MET A 260 0.31 -5.32 11.41
CA MET A 260 -0.29 -4.07 11.88
C MET A 260 -1.52 -4.30 12.77
N ASP A 261 -2.27 -5.38 12.54
CA ASP A 261 -3.45 -5.79 13.31
C ASP A 261 -3.12 -6.29 14.74
N LYS A 262 -1.84 -6.40 15.09
CA LYS A 262 -1.35 -6.74 16.44
C LYS A 262 -0.71 -5.55 17.17
N ILE A 263 -0.91 -4.34 16.66
CA ILE A 263 -0.37 -3.11 17.23
C ILE A 263 -1.54 -2.23 17.65
N SER A 264 -1.62 -1.93 18.94
CA SER A 264 -2.57 -0.96 19.48
C SER A 264 -2.26 0.44 18.96
N ILE A 265 -3.29 1.25 18.73
CA ILE A 265 -3.19 2.61 18.18
C ILE A 265 -3.75 3.61 19.21
N PRO A 266 -3.08 3.84 20.34
CA PRO A 266 -3.62 4.62 21.46
C PRO A 266 -3.73 6.14 21.19
N TRP A 267 -3.24 6.62 20.04
CA TRP A 267 -3.42 8.02 19.62
C TRP A 267 -4.70 8.25 18.80
N ARG A 268 -5.52 7.20 18.61
CA ARG A 268 -6.84 7.27 17.95
C ARG A 268 -7.99 7.37 18.96
N ASP A 269 -7.74 7.06 20.23
CA ASP A 269 -8.72 7.07 21.32
C ASP A 269 -8.84 8.45 21.98
#